data_AF-A0A3N4ILA9-F1
#
_entry.id   AF-A0A3N4ILA9-F1
#
_cell.length_a   1.000
_cell.length_b   1.000
_cell.length_c   1.000
_cell.angle_alpha   90.00
_cell.angle_beta   90.00
_cell.angle_gamma   90.00
#
_symmetry.space_group_name_H-M   'P 1'
#
loop_
_entity.id
_entity.type
_entity.pdbx_description
1 polymer ?
#
loop_
_entity_poly.entity_id
_entity_poly.type
_entity_poly.pdbx_seq_one_letter_code
_entity_poly.pdbx_strand_id
1 'polypeptide(L)'
;SQKVDMKKVKLEAIKPWIAKTLTDLMGGNEDDVLIDYTFTLLEEKANVGFPNPDPRYIQHNLTGFLGAKDTPPFCHKLWKLLLSAQSNPTGIPEELIEAKKEELRKEKV
;
A
#
# COMPACT_ATOMS: atom_id res chain seq x y z
N SER A 1 5.83 -18.19 1.22
CA SER A 1 5.11 -16.95 0.88
C SER A 1 3.76 -16.95 1.55
N GLN A 2 3.53 -16.02 2.47
CA GLN A 2 2.26 -15.87 3.18
C GLN A 2 1.25 -15.21 2.24
N LYS A 3 0.07 -15.83 2.12
CA LYS A 3 -1.02 -15.29 1.29
C LYS A 3 -1.68 -14.14 2.05
N VAL A 4 -1.99 -13.07 1.31
CA VAL A 4 -2.70 -11.90 1.83
C VAL A 4 -4.18 -12.06 1.54
N ASP A 5 -5.02 -12.10 2.56
CA ASP A 5 -6.47 -12.06 2.41
C ASP A 5 -6.96 -10.60 2.33
N MET A 6 -7.16 -10.10 1.12
CA MET A 6 -7.57 -8.72 0.87
C MET A 6 -8.95 -8.38 1.46
N LYS A 7 -9.80 -9.38 1.78
CA LYS A 7 -11.11 -9.14 2.42
C LYS A 7 -10.96 -8.69 3.87
N LYS A 8 -9.84 -9.04 4.50
CA LYS A 8 -9.52 -8.65 5.89
C LYS A 8 -8.76 -7.35 5.97
N VAL A 9 -8.43 -6.73 4.84
CA VAL A 9 -7.60 -5.53 4.78
C VAL A 9 -8.44 -4.32 4.41
N LYS A 10 -8.27 -3.21 5.15
CA LYS A 10 -8.90 -1.92 4.82
C LYS A 10 -7.99 -1.11 3.89
N LEU A 11 -8.26 -1.20 2.59
CA LEU A 11 -7.54 -0.45 1.56
C LEU A 11 -7.60 1.07 1.77
N GLU A 12 -8.72 1.59 2.25
CA GLU A 12 -8.90 3.01 2.62
C GLU A 12 -7.79 3.54 3.53
N ALA A 13 -7.31 2.72 4.47
CA ALA A 13 -6.21 3.10 5.35
C ALA A 13 -4.87 3.15 4.59
N ILE A 14 -4.70 2.29 3.57
CA ILE A 14 -3.47 2.13 2.81
C ILE A 14 -3.29 3.26 1.76
N LYS A 15 -4.38 3.87 1.27
CA LYS A 15 -4.32 4.98 0.31
C LYS A 15 -3.35 6.12 0.72
N PRO A 16 -3.44 6.72 1.92
CA PRO A 16 -2.50 7.76 2.33
C PRO A 16 -1.05 7.27 2.49
N TRP A 17 -0.85 5.98 2.79
CA TRP A 17 0.50 5.41 2.86
C TRP A 17 1.13 5.22 1.49
N ILE A 18 0.33 4.78 0.51
CA ILE A 18 0.74 4.70 -0.90
C ILE A 18 1.16 6.08 -1.38
N ALA A 19 0.33 7.10 -1.14
CA ALA A 19 0.64 8.49 -1.44
C ALA A 19 2.00 8.91 -0.87
N LYS A 20 2.16 8.82 0.45
CA LYS A 20 3.40 9.19 1.12
C LYS A 20 4.62 8.44 0.60
N THR A 21 4.50 7.13 0.36
CA THR A 21 5.62 6.30 -0.09
C THR A 21 5.99 6.57 -1.55
N LEU A 22 5.00 6.80 -2.42
CA LEU A 22 5.25 7.17 -3.82
C LEU A 22 5.89 8.56 -3.91
N THR A 23 5.38 9.54 -3.15
CA THR A 23 5.97 10.88 -3.06
C THR A 23 7.43 10.82 -2.58
N ASP A 24 7.72 10.01 -1.55
CA ASP A 24 9.11 9.81 -1.06
C ASP A 24 10.01 9.18 -2.13
N LEU A 25 9.50 8.18 -2.86
CA LEU A 25 10.24 7.53 -3.96
C LEU A 25 10.49 8.48 -5.14
N MET A 26 9.57 9.39 -5.42
CA MET A 26 9.70 10.38 -6.49
C MET A 26 10.42 11.67 -6.04
N GLY A 27 11.02 11.68 -4.84
CA GLY A 27 11.82 12.81 -4.36
C GLY A 27 11.00 14.03 -3.93
N GLY A 28 9.75 13.83 -3.52
CA GLY A 28 8.84 14.90 -3.07
C GLY A 28 7.81 15.33 -4.10
N ASN A 29 7.81 14.75 -5.31
CA ASN A 29 6.78 14.98 -6.30
C ASN A 29 5.57 14.08 -6.03
N GLU A 30 4.43 14.67 -5.69
CA GLU A 30 3.16 13.95 -5.61
C GLU A 30 2.61 13.76 -7.03
N ASP A 31 2.43 12.50 -7.43
CA ASP A 31 1.74 12.15 -8.67
C ASP A 31 0.42 11.49 -8.30
N ASP A 32 -0.62 12.30 -8.21
CA ASP A 32 -1.98 11.86 -7.86
C ASP A 32 -2.50 10.78 -8.82
N VAL A 33 -2.09 10.82 -10.09
CA VAL A 33 -2.50 9.83 -11.10
C VAL A 33 -1.87 8.48 -10.78
N LEU A 34 -0.59 8.45 -10.42
CA LEU A 34 0.09 7.22 -10.01
C LEU A 34 -0.47 6.66 -8.70
N ILE A 35 -0.80 7.53 -7.75
CA ILE A 35 -1.38 7.15 -6.45
C ILE A 35 -2.73 6.48 -6.67
N ASP A 36 -3.61 7.12 -7.46
CA ASP A 36 -4.95 6.60 -7.71
C ASP A 36 -4.92 5.34 -8.59
N TYR A 37 -3.98 5.27 -9.55
CA TYR A 37 -3.73 4.06 -10.33
C TYR A 37 -3.29 2.89 -9.44
N THR A 38 -2.33 3.12 -8.53
CA THR A 38 -1.84 2.09 -7.59
C THR A 38 -2.95 1.62 -6.66
N PHE A 39 -3.77 2.56 -6.18
CA PHE A 39 -4.92 2.26 -5.33
C PHE A 39 -5.98 1.42 -6.07
N THR A 40 -6.36 1.84 -7.28
CA THR A 40 -7.31 1.14 -8.15
C THR A 40 -6.81 -0.27 -8.48
N LEU A 41 -5.52 -0.43 -8.78
CA LEU A 41 -4.90 -1.73 -9.06
C LEU A 41 -5.02 -2.69 -7.85
N LEU A 42 -4.85 -2.18 -6.63
CA LEU A 42 -5.00 -2.97 -5.41
C LEU A 42 -6.45 -3.30 -5.12
N GLU A 43 -7.35 -2.35 -5.33
CA GLU A 43 -8.79 -2.53 -5.18
C GLU A 43 -9.33 -3.55 -6.18
N GLU A 44 -8.89 -3.50 -7.44
CA GLU A 44 -9.22 -4.50 -8.45
C GLU A 44 -8.78 -5.90 -7.99
N LYS A 45 -7.57 -6.05 -7.45
CA LYS A 45 -7.12 -7.34 -6.91
C LYS A 45 -7.80 -7.77 -5.62
N ALA A 46 -8.34 -6.84 -4.84
CA ALA A 46 -9.15 -7.15 -3.67
C ALA A 46 -10.57 -7.58 -4.02
N ASN A 47 -11.16 -6.95 -5.04
CA ASN A 47 -12.56 -7.12 -5.44
C ASN A 47 -12.76 -8.26 -6.44
N VAL A 48 -11.80 -8.52 -7.33
CA VAL A 48 -11.82 -9.71 -8.18
C VAL A 48 -11.63 -10.91 -7.25
N GLY A 49 -12.58 -11.83 -7.22
CA GLY A 49 -12.70 -12.96 -6.27
C GLY A 49 -11.56 -13.97 -6.20
N PHE A 50 -10.34 -13.60 -6.62
CA PHE A 50 -9.09 -14.25 -6.28
C PHE A 50 -8.54 -13.64 -4.98
N PRO A 51 -8.79 -14.25 -3.81
CA PRO A 51 -8.32 -13.75 -2.52
C PRO A 51 -6.80 -13.79 -2.35
N ASN A 52 -6.05 -14.11 -3.41
CA ASN A 52 -4.59 -14.21 -3.41
C ASN A 52 -4.05 -13.33 -4.54
N PRO A 53 -3.84 -12.02 -4.30
CA PRO A 53 -3.12 -11.19 -5.27
C PRO A 53 -1.77 -11.82 -5.62
N ASP A 54 -1.37 -11.77 -6.90
CA ASP A 54 0.00 -12.14 -7.27
C ASP A 54 0.89 -10.89 -7.11
N PRO A 55 1.86 -10.89 -6.19
CA PRO A 55 2.76 -9.75 -6.00
C PRO A 55 3.53 -9.40 -7.27
N ARG A 56 3.77 -10.38 -8.16
CA ARG A 56 4.46 -10.16 -9.45
C ARG A 56 3.62 -9.32 -10.41
N TYR A 57 2.30 -9.46 -10.37
CA TYR A 57 1.41 -8.66 -11.22
C TYR A 57 1.44 -7.19 -10.80
N ILE A 58 1.37 -6.93 -9.50
CA ILE A 58 1.45 -5.56 -8.96
C ILE A 58 2.80 -4.96 -9.31
N GLN A 59 3.88 -5.72 -9.08
CA GLN A 59 5.23 -5.28 -9.43
C GLN A 59 5.38 -4.97 -10.92
N HIS A 60 4.86 -5.81 -11.83
CA HIS A 60 4.95 -5.56 -13.26
C HIS A 60 4.27 -4.24 -13.66
N ASN A 61 3.04 -3.99 -13.19
CA ASN A 61 2.29 -2.78 -13.52
C ASN A 61 2.96 -1.52 -12.94
N LEU A 62 3.46 -1.58 -11.71
CA LEU A 62 4.14 -0.45 -11.07
C LEU A 62 5.54 -0.19 -11.63
N THR A 63 6.20 -1.21 -12.19
CA THR A 63 7.54 -1.07 -12.81
C THR A 63 7.55 -0.08 -13.96
N GLY A 64 6.44 0.08 -14.69
CA GLY A 64 6.31 1.08 -15.74
C GLY A 64 6.34 2.53 -15.23
N PHE A 65 6.00 2.76 -13.97
CA PHE A 65 5.92 4.09 -13.35
C PHE A 65 7.10 4.37 -12.43
N LEU A 66 7.33 3.49 -11.44
CA LEU A 66 8.40 3.63 -10.45
C LEU A 66 9.77 3.20 -10.98
N GLY A 67 9.81 2.48 -12.11
CA GLY A 67 11.04 1.91 -12.65
C GLY A 67 11.52 0.66 -11.91
N ALA A 68 12.40 -0.10 -12.56
CA ALA A 68 12.84 -1.41 -12.08
C ALA A 68 13.66 -1.37 -10.77
N LYS A 69 14.17 -0.20 -10.40
CA LYS A 69 14.98 0.00 -9.18
C LYS A 69 14.12 0.20 -7.94
N ASP A 70 13.06 1.00 -8.05
CA ASP A 70 12.27 1.44 -6.90
C ASP A 70 10.99 0.60 -6.70
N THR A 71 10.54 -0.09 -7.75
CA THR A 71 9.36 -0.96 -7.66
C THR A 71 9.53 -2.16 -6.74
N PRO A 72 10.62 -2.96 -6.80
CA PRO A 72 10.79 -4.09 -5.90
C PRO A 72 10.73 -3.72 -4.40
N PRO A 73 11.45 -2.69 -3.91
CA PRO A 73 11.36 -2.30 -2.50
C PRO A 73 9.98 -1.71 -2.14
N PHE A 74 9.33 -0.98 -3.06
CA PHE A 74 7.95 -0.51 -2.87
C PHE A 74 6.97 -1.67 -2.67
N CYS A 75 6.95 -2.62 -3.62
CA CYS A 75 6.07 -3.78 -3.55
C CYS A 75 6.32 -4.63 -2.30
N HIS A 76 7.58 -4.76 -1.87
CA HIS A 76 7.91 -5.50 -0.64
C HIS A 76 7.35 -4.83 0.61
N LYS A 77 7.47 -3.51 0.73
CA LYS A 77 6.88 -2.74 1.83
C LYS A 77 5.35 -2.84 1.82
N LEU A 78 4.74 -2.64 0.65
CA LEU A 78 3.29 -2.77 0.47
C LEU A 78 2.80 -4.17 0.88
N TRP A 79 3.50 -5.23 0.49
CA TRP A 79 3.13 -6.60 0.84
C TRP A 79 3.21 -6.87 2.34
N LYS A 80 4.24 -6.36 3.02
CA LYS A 80 4.35 -6.44 4.49
C LYS A 80 3.21 -5.73 5.19
N LEU A 81 2.80 -4.58 4.68
CA LEU A 81 1.73 -3.77 5.23
C LEU A 81 0.37 -4.47 5.08
N LEU A 82 0.13 -5.10 3.93
CA LEU A 82 -1.03 -5.97 3.72
C LEU A 82 -1.04 -7.19 4.67
N LEU A 83 0.13 -7.80 4.91
CA LEU A 83 0.29 -8.90 5.86
C LEU A 83 0.06 -8.46 7.32
N SER A 84 0.47 -7.25 7.68
CA SER A 84 0.20 -6.65 8.98
C SER A 84 -1.30 -6.38 9.15
N ALA A 85 -1.95 -5.81 8.13
CA ALA A 85 -3.39 -5.56 8.15
C ALA A 85 -4.22 -6.83 8.36
N GLN A 86 -3.94 -7.91 7.63
CA GLN A 86 -4.68 -9.16 7.82
C GLN A 86 -4.46 -9.82 9.19
N SER A 87 -3.32 -9.53 9.82
CA SER A 87 -2.97 -10.05 11.15
C SER A 87 -3.65 -9.22 12.25
N ASN A 88 -4.08 -7.99 11.92
CA ASN A 88 -4.79 -7.11 12.82
C ASN A 88 -6.30 -7.36 12.74
N PRO A 89 -7.01 -7.55 13.88
CA PRO A 89 -8.46 -7.76 13.89
C PRO A 89 -9.27 -6.59 13.32
N THR A 90 -8.70 -5.38 13.26
CA THR A 90 -9.34 -4.20 12.67
C THR A 90 -9.19 -4.10 11.15
N GLY A 91 -8.33 -4.95 10.57
CA GLY A 91 -7.95 -4.90 9.16
C GLY A 91 -7.05 -3.71 8.79
N ILE A 92 -6.49 -3.02 9.78
CA ILE A 92 -5.60 -1.87 9.59
C ILE A 92 -4.17 -2.32 9.93
N PRO A 93 -3.18 -2.06 9.06
CA PRO A 93 -1.78 -2.33 9.37
C PRO A 93 -1.29 -1.54 10.57
N GLU A 94 -0.47 -2.17 11.40
CA GLU A 94 0.08 -1.55 12.61
C GLU A 94 0.97 -0.34 12.30
N GLU A 95 1.74 -0.41 11.21
CA GLU A 95 2.56 0.69 10.69
C GLU A 95 1.73 1.95 10.42
N LEU A 96 0.47 1.80 10.00
CA LEU A 96 -0.44 2.93 9.77
C LEU A 96 -1.05 3.48 11.04
N ILE A 97 -1.33 2.59 12.00
CA ILE A 97 -1.83 2.99 13.32
C ILE A 97 -0.77 3.86 14.00
N GLU A 98 0.50 3.43 13.95
CA GLU A 98 1.62 4.16 14.50
C GLU A 98 1.85 5.50 13.79
N ALA A 99 1.87 5.50 12.45
CA ALA A 99 2.01 6.74 11.67
C ALA A 99 0.89 7.74 11.95
N LYS A 100 -0.37 7.28 12.01
CA LYS A 100 -1.52 8.14 12.30
C LYS A 100 -1.50 8.67 13.73
N LYS A 101 -1.03 7.87 14.69
CA LYS A 101 -0.84 8.28 16.09
C LYS A 101 0.24 9.35 16.22
N GLU A 102 1.29 9.31 15.41
CA GLU A 102 2.35 10.32 15.39
C GLU A 102 1.86 11.65 14.78
N GLU A 103 1.11 11.61 13.68
CA GLU A 103 0.51 12.80 13.04
C GLU A 103 -0.44 13.53 14.00
N LEU A 104 -1.36 12.80 14.64
CA LEU A 104 -2.29 13.38 15.64
C LEU A 104 -1.57 13.99 16.85
N ARG A 105 -0.36 13.54 17.15
CA ARG A 105 0.48 14.12 18.21
C ARG A 105 1.17 15.40 17.76
N LYS A 106 1.51 15.53 16.47
CA LYS A 106 2.10 16.75 15.89
C LYS A 106 1.05 17.83 15.62
N GLU A 107 -0.19 17.47 15.29
CA GLU A 107 -1.29 18.44 15.09
C GLU A 107 -1.82 19.07 16.39
N LYS A 108 -1.50 18.52 17.56
CA LYS A 108 -1.97 19.02 18.86
C LYS A 108 -0.98 19.96 19.58
N VAL A 109 0.06 20.46 18.90
CA VAL A 109 1.02 21.43 19.44
C VAL A 109 0.88 22.77 18.73
#